data_AF-K0J1I4-F1
#
_entry.id   AF-K0J1I4-F1
#
_cell.length_a   1.000
_cell.length_b   1.000
_cell.length_c   1.000
_cell.angle_alpha   90.00
_cell.angle_beta   90.00
_cell.angle_gamma   90.00
#
_symmetry.space_group_name_H-M   'P 1'
#
loop_
_entity.id
_entity.type
_entity.pdbx_description
1 polymer ?
#
loop_
_entity_poly.entity_id
_entity_poly.type
_entity_poly.pdbx_seq_one_letter_code
_entity_poly.pdbx_strand_id
1 'polypeptide(L)'
;MKQNKFIILVTTITLILVGLLLLSYQLPTKKDHQAVAEDGSYRSMQSMEKTIVIKEDIVQLDRATEQHLLTEDVIIDKVEAFINIFLQDIDQDYKVKGISTKEALIDRYQDIVSKQAVQPYIDYYFEEHDGGLYIVPTELPPWFISGNPYEVTQLDNGNVVIEQENEIDLYGRYRILIEFSQEDNWQIVRIEHLPAEDEQLDLI
;
A
#
# COMPACT_ATOMS: atom_id res chain seq x y z
N MET A 1 27.66 -56.45 -14.02
CA MET A 1 26.49 -56.00 -14.81
C MET A 1 25.26 -55.55 -13.99
N LYS A 2 25.26 -55.56 -12.64
CA LYS A 2 24.11 -55.11 -11.82
C LYS A 2 24.12 -53.61 -11.46
N GLN A 3 25.29 -52.97 -11.33
CA GLN A 3 25.37 -51.56 -10.92
C GLN A 3 24.97 -50.57 -12.04
N ASN A 4 25.33 -50.83 -13.30
CA ASN A 4 24.97 -49.94 -14.41
C ASN A 4 23.45 -49.89 -14.63
N LYS A 5 22.72 -50.98 -14.33
CA LYS A 5 21.25 -51.00 -14.42
C LYS A 5 20.60 -50.13 -13.33
N PHE A 6 21.20 -50.06 -12.14
CA PHE A 6 20.73 -49.23 -11.05
C PHE A 6 21.00 -47.74 -11.31
N ILE A 7 22.18 -47.39 -11.83
CA ILE A 7 22.50 -46.01 -12.19
C ILE A 7 21.59 -45.51 -13.32
N ILE A 8 21.36 -46.32 -14.36
CA ILE A 8 20.44 -45.96 -15.45
C ILE A 8 19.02 -45.73 -14.90
N LEU A 9 18.52 -46.61 -14.04
CA LEU A 9 17.19 -46.48 -13.43
C LEU A 9 17.03 -45.17 -12.63
N VAL A 10 18.03 -44.83 -11.81
CA VAL A 10 18.00 -43.59 -11.00
C VAL A 10 18.04 -42.36 -11.91
N THR A 11 18.90 -42.34 -12.93
CA THR A 11 19.01 -41.21 -13.86
C THR A 11 17.73 -40.96 -14.65
N THR A 12 17.04 -42.02 -15.09
CA THR A 12 15.75 -41.90 -15.80
C THR A 12 14.66 -41.37 -14.89
N ILE A 13 14.61 -41.77 -13.62
CA ILE A 13 13.63 -41.28 -12.66
C ILE A 13 13.86 -39.79 -12.37
N THR A 14 15.11 -39.35 -12.18
CA THR A 14 15.42 -37.93 -11.97
C THR A 14 15.07 -37.06 -13.18
N LEU A 15 15.30 -37.53 -14.41
CA LEU A 15 14.94 -36.78 -15.62
C LEU A 15 13.43 -36.61 -15.77
N ILE A 16 12.65 -37.63 -15.41
CA ILE A 16 11.18 -37.58 -15.40
C ILE A 16 10.68 -36.58 -14.34
N LEU A 17 11.29 -36.57 -13.15
CA LEU A 17 10.91 -35.69 -12.05
C LEU A 17 11.19 -34.21 -12.35
N VAL A 18 12.34 -33.91 -12.96
CA VAL A 18 12.68 -32.54 -13.39
C VAL A 18 11.79 -32.08 -14.56
N GLY A 19 11.44 -33.00 -15.49
CA GLY A 19 10.49 -32.70 -16.56
C GLY A 19 9.08 -32.37 -16.06
N LEU A 20 8.59 -33.11 -15.06
CA LEU A 20 7.30 -32.83 -14.39
C LEU A 20 7.31 -31.48 -13.67
N LEU A 21 8.42 -31.13 -13.01
CA LEU A 21 8.59 -29.85 -12.34
C LEU A 21 8.59 -28.67 -13.33
N LEU A 22 9.20 -28.83 -14.51
CA LEU A 22 9.19 -27.78 -15.54
C LEU A 22 7.81 -27.63 -16.20
N LEU A 23 7.03 -28.71 -16.31
CA LEU A 23 5.65 -28.66 -16.81
C LEU A 23 4.73 -27.87 -15.87
N SER A 24 4.92 -27.93 -14.55
CA SER A 24 4.07 -27.17 -13.61
C SER A 24 4.23 -25.65 -13.74
N TYR A 25 5.35 -25.18 -14.29
CA TYR A 25 5.56 -23.74 -14.54
C TYR A 25 4.92 -23.25 -15.85
N GLN A 26 4.40 -24.15 -16.70
CA GLN A 26 3.88 -23.78 -18.03
C GLN A 26 2.35 -23.85 -18.17
N LEU A 27 1.57 -23.99 -17.08
CA LEU A 27 0.12 -23.95 -17.21
C LEU A 27 -0.38 -22.50 -17.40
N PRO A 28 -1.05 -22.17 -18.52
CA PRO A 28 -1.74 -20.90 -18.66
C PRO A 28 -3.01 -20.90 -17.82
N THR A 29 -3.16 -19.95 -16.90
CA THR A 29 -4.41 -19.74 -16.15
C THR A 29 -5.45 -19.08 -17.05
N LYS A 30 -6.40 -19.85 -17.57
CA LYS A 30 -7.58 -19.31 -18.26
C LYS A 30 -8.85 -19.61 -17.46
N LYS A 31 -9.64 -18.56 -17.27
CA LYS A 31 -10.90 -18.48 -16.53
C LYS A 31 -12.03 -19.35 -17.11
N ASP A 32 -12.90 -19.77 -16.19
CA ASP A 32 -14.37 -19.91 -16.24
C ASP A 32 -15.08 -21.30 -16.21
N HIS A 33 -15.85 -21.45 -15.10
CA HIS A 33 -17.15 -22.09 -14.79
C HIS A 33 -17.42 -23.63 -14.81
N GLN A 34 -17.69 -24.15 -13.59
CA GLN A 34 -18.73 -25.12 -13.11
C GLN A 34 -18.77 -26.57 -13.68
N ALA A 35 -19.09 -27.67 -12.96
CA ALA A 35 -19.55 -28.05 -11.61
C ALA A 35 -19.20 -29.56 -11.39
N VAL A 36 -19.06 -30.15 -10.18
CA VAL A 36 -20.06 -30.83 -9.31
C VAL A 36 -19.20 -31.62 -8.27
N ALA A 37 -19.16 -31.27 -6.99
CA ALA A 37 -19.96 -31.69 -5.81
C ALA A 37 -19.41 -32.90 -5.01
N GLU A 38 -19.08 -32.63 -3.73
CA GLU A 38 -19.23 -33.42 -2.48
C GLU A 38 -18.28 -32.79 -1.43
N ASP A 39 -18.52 -32.69 -0.14
CA ASP A 39 -19.66 -32.59 0.78
C ASP A 39 -18.98 -32.17 2.11
N GLY A 40 -19.55 -31.25 2.88
CA GLY A 40 -18.89 -30.71 4.07
C GLY A 40 -19.36 -29.32 4.50
N SER A 41 -20.50 -29.30 5.17
CA SER A 41 -21.24 -28.15 5.70
C SER A 41 -20.51 -27.34 6.79
N TYR A 42 -20.40 -26.01 6.57
CA TYR A 42 -20.62 -24.98 7.60
C TYR A 42 -21.40 -23.79 7.03
N ARG A 43 -22.18 -23.16 7.92
CA ARG A 43 -23.26 -22.21 7.68
C ARG A 43 -22.82 -20.88 7.04
N SER A 44 -23.64 -20.46 6.08
CA SER A 44 -23.79 -19.13 5.49
C SER A 44 -23.76 -17.96 6.49
N MET A 45 -23.08 -16.86 6.14
CA MET A 45 -23.71 -15.55 5.92
C MET A 45 -22.80 -14.62 5.11
N GLN A 46 -23.36 -14.16 3.98
CA GLN A 46 -23.15 -12.90 3.27
C GLN A 46 -21.74 -12.51 2.79
N SER A 47 -21.51 -12.73 1.50
CA SER A 47 -20.66 -11.86 0.70
C SER A 47 -21.18 -10.43 0.82
N MET A 48 -20.44 -9.56 1.49
CA MET A 48 -20.59 -8.13 1.24
C MET A 48 -20.03 -7.88 -0.15
N GLU A 49 -20.94 -7.72 -1.10
CA GLU A 49 -20.70 -7.07 -2.37
C GLU A 49 -20.05 -5.71 -2.06
N LYS A 50 -18.79 -5.51 -2.50
CA LYS A 50 -18.09 -4.22 -2.47
C LYS A 50 -18.96 -3.23 -3.23
N THR A 51 -19.82 -2.51 -2.53
CA THR A 51 -20.73 -1.54 -3.13
C THR A 51 -19.92 -0.29 -3.41
N ILE A 52 -19.39 -0.20 -4.63
CA ILE A 52 -18.86 1.04 -5.17
C ILE A 52 -20.09 1.89 -5.48
N VAL A 53 -20.41 2.86 -4.63
CA VAL A 53 -21.46 3.85 -4.94
C VAL A 53 -20.88 4.85 -5.94
N ILE A 54 -20.93 4.52 -7.24
CA ILE A 54 -20.69 5.49 -8.31
C ILE A 54 -21.99 6.26 -8.47
N LYS A 55 -22.02 7.51 -8.01
CA LYS A 55 -23.12 8.43 -8.34
C LYS A 55 -22.99 8.77 -9.83
N GLU A 56 -23.91 8.25 -10.63
CA GLU A 56 -23.96 8.44 -12.07
C GLU A 56 -24.21 9.90 -12.45
N ASP A 57 -23.24 10.53 -13.10
CA ASP A 57 -23.50 11.49 -14.17
C ASP A 57 -22.51 11.18 -15.31
N ILE A 58 -23.00 10.45 -16.32
CA ILE A 58 -22.22 10.05 -17.48
C ILE A 58 -22.28 11.19 -18.52
N VAL A 59 -21.18 11.91 -18.70
CA VAL A 59 -20.93 12.67 -19.92
C VAL A 59 -19.90 11.91 -20.75
N GLN A 60 -20.31 11.44 -21.93
CA GLN A 60 -19.46 10.72 -22.87
C GLN A 60 -18.51 11.65 -23.63
N LEU A 61 -17.23 11.46 -23.37
CA LEU A 61 -16.11 11.27 -24.30
C LEU A 61 -15.71 12.41 -25.25
N ASP A 62 -14.69 13.15 -24.84
CA ASP A 62 -13.66 13.66 -25.75
C ASP A 62 -12.36 12.86 -25.57
N ARG A 63 -11.93 12.19 -26.64
CA ARG A 63 -10.62 11.53 -26.75
C ARG A 63 -9.54 12.59 -26.94
N ALA A 64 -9.19 13.31 -25.88
CA ALA A 64 -8.06 14.24 -25.87
C ALA A 64 -7.50 14.53 -24.47
N THR A 65 -7.59 13.60 -23.50
CA THR A 65 -6.71 13.61 -22.32
C THR A 65 -6.69 12.22 -21.71
N GLU A 66 -5.59 11.47 -21.85
CA GLU A 66 -5.30 10.36 -20.94
C GLU A 66 -4.90 10.96 -19.58
N GLN A 67 -5.85 11.57 -18.88
CA GLN A 67 -5.65 11.94 -17.48
C GLN A 67 -5.43 10.63 -16.73
N HIS A 68 -4.26 10.48 -16.10
CA HIS A 68 -3.98 9.27 -15.34
C HIS A 68 -4.91 9.27 -14.14
N LEU A 69 -6.04 8.56 -14.20
CA LEU A 69 -6.95 8.43 -13.07
C LEU A 69 -6.19 7.90 -11.85
N LEU A 70 -6.51 8.40 -10.65
CA LEU A 70 -5.97 7.82 -9.41
C LEU A 70 -6.60 6.44 -9.22
N THR A 71 -5.82 5.39 -9.45
CA THR A 71 -6.27 4.00 -9.25
C THR A 71 -5.98 3.53 -7.83
N GLU A 72 -6.66 2.46 -7.39
CA GLU A 72 -6.40 1.80 -6.11
C GLU A 72 -4.92 1.40 -5.99
N ASP A 73 -4.33 0.83 -7.03
CA ASP A 73 -2.90 0.47 -7.05
C ASP A 73 -2.00 1.70 -6.83
N VAL A 74 -2.28 2.84 -7.48
CA VAL A 74 -1.49 4.06 -7.29
C VAL A 74 -1.65 4.61 -5.86
N ILE A 75 -2.85 4.53 -5.28
CA ILE A 75 -3.07 4.94 -3.88
C ILE A 75 -2.19 4.09 -2.97
N ILE A 76 -2.29 2.77 -3.08
CA ILE A 76 -1.52 1.82 -2.26
C ILE A 76 -0.01 2.06 -2.40
N ASP A 77 0.48 2.17 -3.63
CA ASP A 77 1.90 2.44 -3.91
C ASP A 77 2.38 3.71 -3.20
N LYS A 78 1.59 4.79 -3.22
CA LYS A 78 1.96 6.08 -2.63
C LYS A 78 1.90 6.05 -1.10
N VAL A 79 0.87 5.45 -0.50
CA VAL A 79 0.74 5.39 0.97
C VAL A 79 1.75 4.43 1.60
N GLU A 80 2.12 3.34 0.92
CA GLU A 80 3.20 2.45 1.36
C GLU A 80 4.57 3.12 1.20
N ALA A 81 4.80 3.82 0.09
CA ALA A 81 6.02 4.59 -0.13
C ALA A 81 6.20 5.71 0.91
N PHE A 82 5.11 6.32 1.39
CA PHE A 82 5.17 7.32 2.46
C PHE A 82 5.73 6.74 3.77
N ILE A 83 5.31 5.54 4.18
CA ILE A 83 5.83 4.91 5.41
C ILE A 83 7.32 4.60 5.31
N ASN A 84 7.82 4.28 4.11
CA ASN A 84 9.23 4.02 3.89
C ASN A 84 10.13 5.22 4.20
N ILE A 85 9.59 6.44 4.27
CA ILE A 85 10.33 7.63 4.73
C ILE A 85 10.89 7.41 6.14
N PHE A 86 10.16 6.72 7.02
CA PHE A 86 10.56 6.49 8.41
C PHE A 86 11.40 5.21 8.59
N LEU A 87 11.41 4.32 7.59
CA LEU A 87 12.13 3.04 7.62
C LEU A 87 13.51 3.15 6.96
N GLN A 88 14.30 4.15 7.34
CA GLN A 88 15.64 4.36 6.76
C GLN A 88 16.67 3.39 7.32
N ASP A 89 17.68 3.08 6.51
CA ASP A 89 18.88 2.38 6.98
C ASP A 89 19.67 3.24 7.97
N ILE A 90 19.84 2.74 9.20
CA ILE A 90 20.56 3.43 10.28
C ILE A 90 21.81 2.67 10.76
N ASP A 91 22.70 3.37 11.46
CA ASP A 91 23.78 2.76 12.25
C ASP A 91 23.37 2.52 13.72
N GLN A 92 24.34 2.20 14.58
CA GLN A 92 24.09 1.88 15.99
C GLN A 92 23.68 3.11 16.82
N ASP A 93 23.95 4.32 16.32
CA ASP A 93 23.63 5.59 16.99
C ASP A 93 22.38 6.24 16.39
N TYR A 94 21.54 5.46 15.70
CA TYR A 94 20.33 5.90 14.98
C TYR A 94 20.57 6.89 13.84
N LYS A 95 21.83 7.03 13.39
CA LYS A 95 22.18 7.91 12.29
C LYS A 95 21.77 7.31 10.96
N VAL A 96 21.06 8.08 10.14
CA VAL A 96 20.65 7.71 8.79
C VAL A 96 21.86 7.59 7.88
N LYS A 97 21.97 6.46 7.18
CA LYS A 97 23.05 6.20 6.23
C LYS A 97 22.77 6.91 4.91
N GLY A 98 23.76 7.67 4.43
CA GLY A 98 23.71 8.31 3.11
C GLY A 98 22.74 9.49 2.98
N ILE A 99 22.13 9.95 4.08
CA ILE A 99 21.41 11.23 4.17
C ILE A 99 21.91 11.96 5.41
N SER A 100 22.14 13.26 5.29
CA SER A 100 22.66 14.06 6.40
C SER A 100 21.77 15.21 6.82
N THR A 101 20.71 15.51 6.07
CA THR A 101 19.79 16.62 6.38
C THR A 101 18.34 16.22 6.15
N LYS A 102 17.42 16.85 6.88
CA LYS A 102 15.97 16.72 6.70
C LYS A 102 15.57 17.07 5.27
N GLU A 103 16.15 18.14 4.73
CA GLU A 103 15.88 18.59 3.36
C GLU A 103 16.23 17.50 2.32
N ALA A 104 17.40 16.87 2.45
CA ALA A 104 17.81 15.82 1.53
C ALA A 104 16.94 14.55 1.64
N LEU A 105 16.36 14.28 2.82
CA LEU A 105 15.37 13.22 2.98
C LEU A 105 14.06 13.60 2.27
N ILE A 106 13.57 14.82 2.47
CA ILE A 106 12.36 15.33 1.81
C ILE A 106 12.51 15.28 0.28
N ASP A 107 13.62 15.77 -0.25
CA ASP A 107 13.90 15.79 -1.69
C ASP A 107 13.90 14.37 -2.29
N ARG A 108 14.39 13.36 -1.55
CA ARG A 108 14.39 11.96 -2.00
C ARG A 108 12.98 11.41 -2.22
N TYR A 109 11.99 11.91 -1.48
CA TYR A 109 10.61 11.42 -1.52
C TYR A 109 9.64 12.43 -2.13
N GLN A 110 10.15 13.47 -2.81
CA GLN A 110 9.32 14.50 -3.43
C GLN A 110 8.35 13.94 -4.47
N ASP A 111 8.64 12.81 -5.13
CA ASP A 111 7.71 12.21 -6.09
C ASP A 111 6.53 11.48 -5.41
N ILE A 112 6.60 11.29 -4.09
CA ILE A 112 5.59 10.58 -3.29
C ILE A 112 4.72 11.56 -2.51
N VAL A 113 5.35 12.54 -1.86
CA VAL A 113 4.68 13.46 -0.93
C VAL A 113 5.26 14.86 -1.06
N SER A 114 4.38 15.86 -0.96
CA SER A 114 4.80 17.25 -0.95
C SER A 114 5.59 17.57 0.32
N LYS A 115 6.52 18.51 0.20
CA LYS A 115 7.26 19.03 1.36
C LYS A 115 6.32 19.46 2.48
N GLN A 116 5.26 20.19 2.15
CA GLN A 116 4.31 20.68 3.15
C GLN A 116 3.61 19.56 3.92
N ALA A 117 3.21 18.48 3.24
CA ALA A 117 2.54 17.35 3.87
C ALA A 117 3.49 16.52 4.76
N VAL A 118 4.74 16.32 4.35
CA VAL A 118 5.69 15.48 5.10
C VAL A 118 6.43 16.22 6.22
N GLN A 119 6.58 17.54 6.11
CA GLN A 119 7.38 18.35 7.04
C GLN A 119 7.06 18.11 8.53
N PRO A 120 5.78 18.09 8.97
CA PRO A 120 5.47 17.85 10.38
C PRO A 120 5.96 16.48 10.88
N TYR A 121 5.94 15.46 10.01
CA TYR A 121 6.45 14.14 10.34
C TYR A 121 7.98 14.14 10.39
N ILE A 122 8.65 14.74 9.41
CA ILE A 122 10.12 14.84 9.42
C ILE A 122 10.59 15.59 10.66
N ASP A 123 9.86 16.61 11.09
CA ASP A 123 10.20 17.38 12.28
C ASP A 123 10.02 16.61 13.59
N TYR A 124 9.09 15.67 13.63
CA TYR A 124 8.84 14.82 14.79
C TYR A 124 9.75 13.58 14.84
N TYR A 125 9.95 12.93 13.70
CA TYR A 125 10.63 11.63 13.61
C TYR A 125 12.14 11.72 13.41
N PHE A 126 12.66 12.90 13.07
CA PHE A 126 14.08 13.08 12.79
C PHE A 126 14.68 14.29 13.51
N GLU A 127 15.91 14.11 13.95
CA GLU A 127 16.76 15.18 14.46
C GLU A 127 17.95 15.40 13.52
N GLU A 128 18.23 16.66 13.21
CA GLU A 128 19.39 17.07 12.43
C GLU A 128 20.40 17.72 13.38
N HIS A 129 21.60 17.15 13.45
CA HIS A 129 22.70 17.63 14.30
C HIS A 129 23.97 17.84 13.47
N ASP A 130 24.96 18.52 14.03
CA ASP A 130 26.31 18.64 13.46
C ASP A 130 26.94 17.25 13.31
N GLY A 131 26.76 16.64 12.13
CA GLY A 131 27.27 15.31 11.83
C GLY A 131 26.31 14.42 11.04
N GLY A 132 25.00 14.72 10.98
CA GLY A 132 24.05 14.00 10.13
C GLY A 132 22.59 14.06 10.59
N LEU A 133 21.77 13.23 9.94
CA LEU A 133 20.36 13.05 10.24
C LEU A 133 20.18 11.81 11.11
N TYR A 134 19.35 11.89 12.14
CA TYR A 134 19.13 10.83 13.12
C TYR A 134 17.64 10.54 13.25
N ILE A 135 17.28 9.26 13.39
CA ILE A 135 15.90 8.85 13.68
C ILE A 135 15.64 8.95 15.19
N VAL A 136 14.52 9.56 15.57
CA VAL A 136 13.99 9.49 16.93
C VAL A 136 13.34 8.11 17.13
N PRO A 137 13.81 7.26 18.06
CA PRO A 137 13.28 5.90 18.24
C PRO A 137 11.87 5.93 18.85
N THR A 138 10.85 5.94 18.00
CA THR A 138 9.44 5.97 18.38
C THR A 138 8.58 5.18 17.39
N GLU A 139 7.31 5.00 17.71
CA GLU A 139 6.37 4.23 16.89
C GLU A 139 5.97 5.00 15.63
N LEU A 140 5.75 4.29 14.51
CA LEU A 140 5.28 4.87 13.25
C LEU A 140 3.94 5.57 13.42
N PRO A 141 3.64 6.64 12.67
CA PRO A 141 2.39 7.38 12.87
C PRO A 141 1.17 6.47 12.67
N PRO A 142 0.02 6.75 13.33
CA PRO A 142 -1.25 6.16 12.89
C PRO A 142 -1.41 6.41 11.39
N TRP A 143 -1.77 5.39 10.62
CA TRP A 143 -1.67 5.45 9.16
C TRP A 143 -2.78 4.72 8.45
N PHE A 144 -2.80 4.85 7.12
CA PHE A 144 -3.62 4.04 6.25
C PHE A 144 -3.25 2.55 6.38
N ILE A 145 -4.25 1.67 6.41
CA ILE A 145 -4.10 0.22 6.51
C ILE A 145 -4.60 -0.41 5.20
N SER A 146 -3.66 -0.95 4.42
CA SER A 146 -3.96 -1.68 3.19
C SER A 146 -4.93 -2.84 3.45
N GLY A 147 -5.99 -2.91 2.63
CA GLY A 147 -7.04 -3.93 2.74
C GLY A 147 -8.25 -3.52 3.58
N ASN A 148 -8.14 -2.47 4.39
CA ASN A 148 -9.32 -1.86 5.03
C ASN A 148 -10.09 -1.01 4.01
N PRO A 149 -11.44 -0.94 4.12
CA PRO A 149 -12.24 -0.07 3.25
C PRO A 149 -11.88 1.40 3.48
N TYR A 150 -12.08 2.22 2.46
CA TYR A 150 -11.90 3.67 2.49
C TYR A 150 -12.87 4.33 1.52
N GLU A 151 -13.16 5.61 1.75
CA GLU A 151 -13.98 6.43 0.88
C GLU A 151 -13.11 7.31 -0.02
N VAL A 152 -13.62 7.62 -1.21
CA VAL A 152 -12.94 8.44 -2.22
C VAL A 152 -13.83 9.59 -2.63
N THR A 153 -13.32 10.81 -2.47
CA THR A 153 -13.99 12.04 -2.89
C THR A 153 -13.14 12.78 -3.90
N GLN A 154 -13.68 13.07 -5.09
CA GLN A 154 -13.04 13.95 -6.06
C GLN A 154 -13.44 15.40 -5.78
N LEU A 155 -12.44 16.28 -5.71
CA LEU A 155 -12.63 17.71 -5.49
C LEU A 155 -12.76 18.46 -6.81
N ASP A 156 -13.39 19.63 -6.79
CA ASP A 156 -13.61 20.48 -7.97
C ASP A 156 -12.30 20.93 -8.65
N ASN A 157 -11.20 20.97 -7.91
CA ASN A 157 -9.86 21.33 -8.42
C ASN A 157 -9.13 20.13 -9.08
N GLY A 158 -9.76 18.95 -9.15
CA GLY A 158 -9.18 17.73 -9.70
C GLY A 158 -8.39 16.88 -8.69
N ASN A 159 -8.18 17.37 -7.46
CA ASN A 159 -7.57 16.57 -6.40
C ASN A 159 -8.53 15.45 -5.95
N VAL A 160 -7.97 14.42 -5.34
CA VAL A 160 -8.72 13.29 -4.80
C VAL A 160 -8.39 13.14 -3.33
N VAL A 161 -9.42 13.01 -2.50
CA VAL A 161 -9.29 12.78 -1.05
C VAL A 161 -9.70 11.35 -0.75
N ILE A 162 -8.84 10.66 -0.01
CA ILE A 162 -9.10 9.35 0.56
C ILE A 162 -9.36 9.53 2.06
N GLU A 163 -10.44 8.94 2.55
CA GLU A 163 -10.80 8.94 3.97
C GLU A 163 -10.90 7.50 4.48
N GLN A 164 -10.20 7.21 5.58
CA GLN A 164 -10.23 5.88 6.20
C GLN A 164 -10.33 5.99 7.72
N GLU A 165 -11.21 5.21 8.32
CA GLU A 165 -11.24 4.96 9.75
C GLU A 165 -10.56 3.64 10.08
N ASN A 166 -9.74 3.63 11.12
CA ASN A 166 -9.00 2.48 11.60
C ASN A 166 -9.08 2.41 13.13
N GLU A 167 -8.96 1.21 13.67
CA GLU A 167 -8.86 0.97 15.11
C GLU A 167 -7.72 -0.01 15.39
N ILE A 168 -6.69 0.43 16.11
CA ILE A 168 -5.58 -0.43 16.54
C ILE A 168 -5.24 -0.15 18.01
N ASP A 169 -4.80 -1.18 18.75
CA ASP A 169 -4.57 -1.11 20.20
C ASP A 169 -3.71 0.08 20.65
N LEU A 170 -2.69 0.43 19.86
CA LEU A 170 -1.75 1.51 20.19
C LEU A 170 -2.35 2.91 20.07
N TYR A 171 -3.24 3.12 19.10
CA TYR A 171 -3.79 4.44 18.76
C TYR A 171 -5.28 4.59 19.06
N GLY A 172 -5.94 3.51 19.47
CA GLY A 172 -7.39 3.47 19.54
C GLY A 172 -8.00 3.63 18.14
N ARG A 173 -9.20 4.20 18.10
CA ARG A 173 -9.89 4.54 16.85
C ARG A 173 -9.39 5.89 16.34
N TYR A 174 -9.07 5.97 15.07
CA TYR A 174 -8.64 7.21 14.42
C TYR A 174 -9.18 7.28 13.00
N ARG A 175 -9.22 8.51 12.48
CA ARG A 175 -9.60 8.79 11.10
C ARG A 175 -8.48 9.55 10.40
N ILE A 176 -8.14 9.11 9.20
CA ILE A 176 -7.12 9.74 8.36
C ILE A 176 -7.72 10.22 7.05
N LEU A 177 -7.41 11.46 6.67
CA LEU A 177 -7.65 11.99 5.33
C LEU A 177 -6.33 12.19 4.61
N ILE A 178 -6.24 11.70 3.39
CA ILE A 178 -5.07 11.84 2.52
C ILE A 178 -5.53 12.46 1.21
N GLU A 179 -5.04 13.67 0.93
CA GLU A 179 -5.30 14.36 -0.32
C GLU A 179 -4.18 14.12 -1.32
N PHE A 180 -4.56 13.73 -2.53
CA PHE A 180 -3.72 13.53 -3.67
C PHE A 180 -3.95 14.62 -4.70
N SER A 181 -2.86 15.16 -5.25
CA SER A 181 -2.92 16.06 -6.40
C SER A 181 -2.17 15.45 -7.58
N GLN A 182 -2.62 15.77 -8.78
CA GLN A 182 -2.01 15.38 -10.03
C GLN A 182 -1.48 16.63 -10.74
N GLU A 183 -0.21 16.96 -10.48
CA GLU A 183 0.54 17.93 -11.28
C GLU A 183 1.26 17.18 -12.41
N ASP A 184 2.42 16.59 -12.13
CA ASP A 184 3.16 15.73 -13.07
C ASP A 184 2.91 14.23 -12.82
N ASN A 185 2.75 13.86 -11.55
CA ASN A 185 2.40 12.52 -11.07
C ASN A 185 1.50 12.68 -9.83
N TRP A 186 0.76 11.63 -9.47
CA TRP A 186 0.02 11.62 -8.21
C TRP A 186 0.96 11.73 -7.01
N GLN A 187 0.72 12.72 -6.17
CA GLN A 187 1.51 13.02 -4.98
C GLN A 187 0.57 13.31 -3.79
N ILE A 188 0.96 12.87 -2.60
CA ILE A 188 0.27 13.23 -1.36
C ILE A 188 0.56 14.71 -1.05
N VAL A 189 -0.46 15.56 -1.06
CA VAL A 189 -0.32 17.01 -0.83
C VAL A 189 -0.84 17.48 0.52
N ARG A 190 -1.67 16.67 1.19
CA ARG A 190 -2.17 16.95 2.54
C ARG A 190 -2.48 15.65 3.27
N ILE A 191 -2.19 15.63 4.57
CA ILE A 191 -2.56 14.54 5.47
C ILE A 191 -3.19 15.17 6.72
N GLU A 192 -4.34 14.67 7.13
CA GLU A 192 -5.02 15.08 8.35
C GLU A 192 -5.40 13.88 9.20
N HIS A 193 -5.13 14.00 10.49
CA HIS A 193 -5.59 13.06 11.51
C HIS A 193 -6.74 13.70 12.27
N LEU A 194 -7.93 13.13 12.14
CA LEU A 194 -9.14 13.60 12.81
C LEU A 194 -9.53 12.65 13.95
N PRO A 195 -10.24 13.17 14.98
CA PRO A 195 -10.97 12.32 15.91
C PRO A 195 -11.97 11.45 15.14
N ALA A 196 -12.18 10.23 15.62
CA ALA A 196 -13.24 9.37 15.11
C ALA A 196 -14.62 9.99 15.39
N GLU A 197 -15.63 9.71 14.55
CA GLU A 197 -16.93 10.39 14.61
C GLU A 197 -17.64 10.30 15.98
N ASP A 198 -17.43 9.20 16.71
CA ASP A 198 -18.06 8.97 18.02
C ASP A 198 -17.46 9.81 19.16
N GLU A 199 -16.29 10.46 18.97
CA GLU A 199 -15.64 11.28 20.01
C GLU A 199 -16.12 12.75 20.04
N GLN A 200 -16.94 13.18 19.08
CA GLN A 200 -17.43 14.57 19.03
C GLN A 200 -18.62 14.85 19.96
N LEU A 201 -19.20 13.83 20.61
CA LEU A 201 -20.46 13.97 21.36
C LEU A 201 -20.31 14.36 22.85
N ASP A 202 -19.09 14.51 23.38
CA ASP A 202 -18.86 14.75 24.82
C ASP A 202 -18.53 16.21 25.20
N LEU A 203 -18.73 17.18 24.29
CA LEU A 203 -18.64 18.60 24.63
C LEU A 203 -20.04 19.24 24.69
N ILE A 204 -20.73 19.00 25.82
CA ILE A 204 -21.94 19.76 26.23
C ILE A 204 -21.64 20.52 27.51
#